data_AF-A0A3A5VZM1-F1
#
_entry.id   AF-A0A3A5VZM1-F1
#
_cell.length_a   1.000
_cell.length_b   1.000
_cell.length_c   1.000
_cell.angle_alpha   90.00
_cell.angle_beta   90.00
_cell.angle_gamma   90.00
#
_symmetry.space_group_name_H-M   'P 1'
#
loop_
_entity.id
_entity.type
_entity.pdbx_description
1 polymer ?
#
loop_
_entity_poly.entity_id
_entity_poly.type
_entity_poly.pdbx_seq_one_letter_code
_entity_poly.pdbx_strand_id
1 'polypeptide(L)'
;MITMRSDVLYLILGWTLIALAIPLVLCGLITCVLDSIELALRAFALPSLISFSLGLIMLSFGTRTNTSERLRDREAFAGVALVWPIAVFIGALPYWLGGMFNGPFMIDPSVMDIGRGAINSWFESMSGFTTTGATVIAPNMSPNCIPGVTEDCINSQAKGLLLWRSLTQWFGGMGIIMLG
;
A
#
# COMPACT_ATOMS: atom_id res chain seq x y z
N MET A 1 -16.60 32.43 -8.43
CA MET A 1 -15.86 31.16 -8.59
C MET A 1 -15.35 30.76 -7.21
N ILE A 2 -15.97 29.77 -6.55
CA ILE A 2 -15.59 29.38 -5.19
C ILE A 2 -14.36 28.48 -5.29
N THR A 3 -13.22 28.97 -4.83
CA THR A 3 -11.93 28.25 -4.81
C THR A 3 -11.96 27.11 -3.80
N MET A 4 -11.50 25.92 -4.21
CA MET A 4 -11.39 24.74 -3.35
C MET A 4 -10.37 24.98 -2.24
N ARG A 5 -10.72 24.60 -1.00
CA ARG A 5 -9.84 24.71 0.16
C ARG A 5 -8.84 23.55 0.18
N SER A 6 -7.64 23.78 -0.33
CA SER A 6 -6.58 22.76 -0.37
C SER A 6 -6.10 22.34 1.02
N ASP A 7 -6.28 23.20 2.04
CA ASP A 7 -5.89 22.92 3.42
C ASP A 7 -6.58 21.69 4.01
N VAL A 8 -7.85 21.50 3.67
CA VAL A 8 -8.64 20.35 4.13
C VAL A 8 -8.18 19.06 3.44
N LEU A 9 -7.79 19.14 2.17
CA LEU A 9 -7.25 17.98 1.44
C LEU A 9 -5.92 17.53 2.03
N TYR A 10 -5.01 18.46 2.33
CA TYR A 10 -3.75 18.13 2.99
C TYR A 10 -3.95 17.53 4.38
N LEU A 11 -4.97 17.98 5.11
CA LEU A 11 -5.32 17.41 6.42
C LEU A 11 -5.78 15.95 6.28
N ILE A 12 -6.72 15.67 5.36
CA ILE A 12 -7.26 14.33 5.14
C ILE A 12 -6.13 13.39 4.67
N LEU A 13 -5.42 13.77 3.61
CA LEU A 13 -4.34 12.96 3.04
C LEU A 13 -3.21 12.73 4.06
N GLY A 14 -2.80 13.77 4.77
CA GLY A 14 -1.73 13.68 5.75
C GLY A 14 -2.02 12.69 6.87
N TRP A 15 -3.22 12.77 7.47
CA TRP A 15 -3.63 11.83 8.51
C TRP A 15 -3.85 10.42 7.98
N THR A 16 -4.41 10.25 6.78
CA THR A 16 -4.56 8.90 6.19
C THR A 16 -3.21 8.24 5.95
N LEU A 17 -2.22 8.99 5.48
CA LEU A 17 -0.86 8.49 5.26
C LEU A 17 -0.13 8.11 6.55
N ILE A 18 -0.29 8.90 7.62
CA ILE A 18 0.25 8.55 8.94
C ILE A 18 -0.46 7.31 9.48
N ALA A 19 -1.79 7.23 9.34
CA ALA A 19 -2.56 6.07 9.75
C ALA A 19 -2.15 4.80 8.98
N LEU A 20 -1.84 4.91 7.68
CA LEU A 20 -1.35 3.80 6.85
C LEU A 20 0.05 3.32 7.24
N ALA A 21 0.89 4.18 7.81
CA ALA A 21 2.21 3.79 8.30
C ALA A 21 2.14 2.82 9.49
N ILE A 22 1.10 2.92 10.33
CA ILE A 22 0.93 2.06 11.51
C ILE A 22 0.84 0.57 11.15
N PRO A 23 -0.08 0.11 10.27
CA PRO A 23 -0.16 -1.28 9.89
C PRO A 23 1.04 -1.75 9.06
N LEU A 24 1.69 -0.87 8.29
CA LEU A 24 2.95 -1.20 7.60
C LEU A 24 4.06 -1.55 8.61
N VAL A 25 4.23 -0.74 9.66
CA VAL A 25 5.18 -1.01 10.74
C VAL A 25 4.80 -2.29 11.48
N LEU A 26 3.52 -2.48 11.81
CA LEU A 26 3.03 -3.68 12.48
C LEU A 26 3.32 -4.95 11.66
N CYS A 27 3.03 -4.93 10.36
CA CYS A 27 3.38 -6.02 9.44
C CYS A 27 4.89 -6.24 9.38
N GLY A 28 5.69 -5.18 9.33
CA GLY A 28 7.15 -5.29 9.38
C GLY A 28 7.63 -6.01 10.64
N LEU A 29 7.14 -5.60 11.82
CA LEU A 29 7.48 -6.23 13.10
C LEU A 29 7.06 -7.71 13.15
N ILE A 30 5.88 -8.03 12.64
CA ILE A 30 5.40 -9.43 12.57
C ILE A 30 6.23 -10.25 11.56
N THR A 31 6.63 -9.65 10.45
CA THR A 31 7.49 -10.29 9.42
C THR A 31 8.86 -10.65 9.99
N CYS A 32 9.42 -9.83 10.90
CA CYS A 32 10.67 -10.17 11.59
C CYS A 32 10.58 -11.50 12.36
N VAL A 33 9.40 -11.83 12.89
CA VAL A 33 9.16 -13.06 13.67
C VAL A 33 8.76 -14.23 12.79
N LEU A 34 7.93 -13.98 11.77
CA LEU A 34 7.36 -15.04 10.93
C LEU A 34 8.27 -15.51 9.79
N ASP A 35 9.08 -14.60 9.23
CA ASP A 35 9.90 -14.87 8.05
C ASP A 35 11.37 -14.52 8.31
N SER A 36 11.77 -13.25 8.15
CA SER A 36 13.14 -12.79 8.43
C SER A 36 13.22 -11.28 8.62
N ILE A 37 14.23 -10.83 9.36
CA ILE A 37 14.52 -9.40 9.56
C ILE A 37 14.87 -8.72 8.24
N GLU A 38 15.63 -9.39 7.37
CA GLU A 38 16.02 -8.85 6.07
C GLU A 38 14.81 -8.59 5.18
N LEU A 39 13.86 -9.53 5.11
CA LEU A 39 12.62 -9.34 4.38
C LEU A 39 11.77 -8.22 4.99
N ALA A 40 11.65 -8.19 6.32
CA ALA A 40 10.88 -7.15 7.01
C ALA A 40 11.41 -5.74 6.70
N LEU A 41 12.73 -5.55 6.74
CA LEU A 41 13.35 -4.28 6.40
C LEU A 41 13.16 -3.92 4.93
N ARG A 42 13.39 -4.87 4.01
CA ARG A 42 13.22 -4.65 2.56
C ARG A 42 11.77 -4.32 2.19
N ALA A 43 10.82 -5.08 2.69
CA ALA A 43 9.41 -4.97 2.33
C ALA A 43 8.70 -3.81 3.02
N PHE A 44 8.98 -3.53 4.30
CA PHE A 44 8.14 -2.63 5.10
C PHE A 44 8.83 -1.37 5.61
N ALA A 45 10.17 -1.32 5.72
CA ALA A 45 10.83 -0.13 6.26
C ALA A 45 10.70 1.08 5.33
N LEU A 46 11.01 0.91 4.04
CA LEU A 46 10.90 1.99 3.05
C LEU A 46 9.45 2.46 2.85
N PRO A 47 8.44 1.58 2.70
CA PRO A 47 7.05 2.02 2.57
C PRO A 47 6.53 2.73 3.82
N SER A 48 6.88 2.25 5.02
CA SER A 48 6.51 2.91 6.28
C SER A 48 7.10 4.31 6.36
N LEU A 49 8.39 4.45 6.02
CA LEU A 49 9.07 5.74 6.03
C LEU A 49 8.48 6.71 5.00
N ILE A 50 8.21 6.25 3.78
CA ILE A 50 7.57 7.07 2.73
C ILE A 50 6.19 7.52 3.17
N SER A 51 5.35 6.60 3.68
CA SER A 51 3.99 6.92 4.13
C SER A 51 4.01 7.94 5.26
N PHE A 52 4.83 7.71 6.29
CA PHE A 52 4.93 8.59 7.44
C PHE A 52 5.50 9.97 7.08
N SER A 53 6.60 10.02 6.32
CA SER A 53 7.23 11.28 5.92
C SER A 53 6.34 12.11 4.99
N LEU A 54 5.70 11.49 4.00
CA LEU A 54 4.77 12.19 3.11
C LEU A 54 3.56 12.72 3.90
N GLY A 55 3.04 11.93 4.85
CA GLY A 55 1.97 12.37 5.74
C GLY A 55 2.37 13.59 6.58
N LEU A 56 3.56 13.58 7.20
CA LEU A 56 4.09 14.72 7.95
C LEU A 56 4.32 15.95 7.08
N ILE A 57 4.84 15.77 5.85
CA ILE A 57 5.04 16.87 4.89
C ILE A 57 3.68 17.51 4.54
N MET A 58 2.65 16.71 4.27
CA MET A 58 1.31 17.21 3.99
C MET A 58 0.73 17.99 5.18
N LEU A 59 0.88 17.48 6.40
CA LEU A 59 0.38 18.17 7.59
C LEU A 59 1.15 19.47 7.88
N SER A 60 2.47 19.48 7.70
CA SER A 60 3.32 20.63 8.05
C SER A 60 3.22 21.81 7.09
N PHE A 61 3.10 21.57 5.78
CA PHE A 61 3.03 22.64 4.77
C PHE A 61 1.59 23.00 4.36
N GLY A 62 0.65 22.09 4.57
CA GLY A 62 -0.68 22.18 3.97
C GLY A 62 -1.81 22.62 4.89
N THR A 63 -1.67 22.48 6.22
CA THR A 63 -2.82 22.64 7.13
C THR A 63 -2.84 24.00 7.85
N ARG A 64 -4.02 24.64 7.90
CA ARG A 64 -4.27 25.78 8.78
C ARG A 64 -4.88 25.27 10.09
N THR A 65 -4.40 25.79 11.21
CA THR A 65 -4.74 25.35 12.58
C THR A 65 -6.19 25.65 13.04
N ASN A 66 -7.06 26.16 12.16
CA ASN A 66 -8.44 26.51 12.49
C ASN A 66 -9.37 26.34 11.29
N THR A 67 -9.81 25.10 11.04
CA THR A 67 -10.94 24.84 10.14
C THR A 67 -12.10 24.29 10.97
N SER A 68 -12.76 25.18 11.71
CA SER A 68 -14.05 24.92 12.38
C SER A 68 -15.23 24.93 11.40
N GLU A 69 -14.98 25.24 10.12
CA GLU A 69 -15.98 25.14 9.07
C GLU A 69 -16.23 23.69 8.68
N ARG A 70 -17.51 23.35 8.52
CA ARG A 70 -17.97 22.05 8.06
C ARG A 70 -17.37 21.72 6.68
N LEU A 71 -16.86 20.49 6.54
CA LEU A 71 -16.32 19.93 5.29
C LEU A 71 -17.33 20.12 4.16
N ARG A 72 -16.89 20.69 3.02
CA ARG A 72 -17.73 20.85 1.84
C ARG A 72 -17.71 19.57 1.02
N ASP A 73 -18.82 19.21 0.38
CA ASP A 73 -18.93 17.96 -0.40
C ASP A 73 -17.82 17.82 -1.46
N ARG A 74 -17.45 18.92 -2.14
CA ARG A 74 -16.35 18.92 -3.13
C ARG A 74 -14.99 18.54 -2.55
N GLU A 75 -14.70 18.97 -1.32
CA GLU A 75 -13.46 18.65 -0.62
C GLU A 75 -13.46 17.19 -0.19
N ALA A 76 -14.61 16.67 0.25
CA ALA A 76 -14.79 15.26 0.57
C ALA A 76 -14.56 14.36 -0.66
N PHE A 77 -15.22 14.66 -1.79
CA PHE A 77 -15.06 13.91 -3.04
C PHE A 77 -13.60 13.94 -3.55
N ALA A 78 -12.97 15.11 -3.55
CA ALA A 78 -11.56 15.24 -3.96
C ALA A 78 -10.62 14.50 -3.00
N GLY A 79 -10.90 14.54 -1.70
CA GLY A 79 -10.15 13.80 -0.69
C GLY A 79 -10.17 12.30 -0.96
N VAL A 80 -11.36 11.72 -1.12
CA VAL A 80 -11.52 10.29 -1.42
C VAL A 80 -10.83 9.92 -2.74
N ALA A 81 -11.01 10.71 -3.81
CA ALA A 81 -10.42 10.45 -5.11
C ALA A 81 -8.88 10.44 -5.10
N LEU A 82 -8.25 11.18 -4.17
CA LEU A 82 -6.80 11.24 -4.02
C LEU A 82 -6.25 10.22 -3.01
N VAL A 83 -6.98 9.96 -1.92
CA VAL A 83 -6.58 9.01 -0.88
C VAL A 83 -6.37 7.61 -1.45
N TRP A 84 -7.32 7.12 -2.25
CA TRP A 84 -7.28 5.72 -2.72
C TRP A 84 -6.07 5.42 -3.62
N PRO A 85 -5.78 6.19 -4.69
CA PRO A 85 -4.59 5.93 -5.51
C PRO A 85 -3.28 6.02 -4.74
N ILE A 86 -3.17 6.96 -3.79
CA ILE A 86 -1.96 7.11 -2.98
C ILE A 86 -1.79 5.93 -2.01
N ALA A 87 -2.87 5.50 -1.35
CA ALA A 87 -2.85 4.32 -0.48
C ALA A 87 -2.49 3.04 -1.26
N VAL A 88 -3.07 2.86 -2.45
CA VAL A 88 -2.74 1.75 -3.36
C VAL A 88 -1.27 1.80 -3.79
N PHE A 89 -0.76 2.98 -4.15
CA PHE A 89 0.65 3.11 -4.52
C PHE A 89 1.58 2.70 -3.38
N ILE A 90 1.34 3.20 -2.16
CA ILE A 90 2.15 2.87 -0.99
C ILE A 90 2.01 1.39 -0.61
N GLY A 91 0.79 0.85 -0.65
CA GLY A 91 0.54 -0.56 -0.30
C GLY A 91 0.99 -1.56 -1.36
N ALA A 92 1.30 -1.12 -2.58
CA ALA A 92 1.99 -1.92 -3.58
C ALA A 92 3.47 -2.14 -3.27
N LEU A 93 4.10 -1.21 -2.55
CA LEU A 93 5.54 -1.27 -2.29
C LEU A 93 5.98 -2.53 -1.52
N PRO A 94 5.28 -3.00 -0.47
CA PRO A 94 5.63 -4.27 0.18
C PRO A 94 5.67 -5.47 -0.76
N TYR A 95 4.76 -5.56 -1.75
CA TYR A 95 4.77 -6.65 -2.73
C TYR A 95 5.95 -6.56 -3.69
N TRP A 96 6.28 -5.33 -4.11
CA TRP A 96 7.36 -5.09 -5.06
C TRP A 96 8.75 -5.25 -4.42
N LEU A 97 8.94 -4.67 -3.24
CA LEU A 97 10.23 -4.68 -2.53
C LEU A 97 10.43 -5.98 -1.72
N GLY A 98 9.34 -6.64 -1.32
CA GLY A 98 9.36 -7.89 -0.57
C GLY A 98 9.52 -9.15 -1.42
N GLY A 99 9.65 -9.02 -2.74
CA GLY A 99 9.91 -10.17 -3.62
C GLY A 99 8.71 -11.08 -3.88
N MET A 100 7.47 -10.60 -3.65
CA MET A 100 6.26 -11.31 -4.12
C MET A 100 6.16 -11.28 -5.64
N PHE A 101 6.62 -10.19 -6.25
CA PHE A 101 6.80 -10.01 -7.68
C PHE A 101 8.26 -9.58 -7.96
N ASN A 102 8.64 -9.55 -9.24
CA ASN A 102 10.00 -9.17 -9.65
C ASN A 102 10.32 -7.71 -9.26
N GLY A 103 11.05 -7.56 -8.16
CA GLY A 103 11.43 -6.28 -7.58
C GLY A 103 12.85 -5.83 -7.91
N PRO A 104 13.22 -4.60 -7.50
CA PRO A 104 14.57 -4.07 -7.70
C PRO A 104 15.65 -4.78 -6.88
N PHE A 105 15.27 -5.56 -5.87
CA PHE A 105 16.19 -6.28 -4.97
C PHE A 105 16.40 -7.75 -5.34
N MET A 106 15.87 -8.22 -6.48
CA MET A 106 16.06 -9.59 -6.95
C MET A 106 17.43 -9.75 -7.63
N ILE A 107 17.93 -10.98 -7.70
CA ILE A 107 19.17 -11.33 -8.41
C ILE A 107 18.85 -11.50 -9.90
N ASP A 108 19.60 -10.81 -10.77
CA ASP A 108 19.49 -10.83 -12.23
C ASP A 108 18.14 -10.47 -12.89
N PRO A 109 17.30 -9.54 -12.37
CA PRO A 109 16.09 -9.13 -13.05
C PRO A 109 16.41 -8.18 -14.21
N SER A 110 15.78 -8.39 -15.38
CA SER A 110 15.82 -7.39 -16.45
C SER A 110 15.02 -6.15 -16.05
N VAL A 111 15.36 -4.98 -16.61
CA VAL A 111 14.59 -3.73 -16.38
C VAL A 111 13.11 -3.91 -16.72
N MET A 112 12.81 -4.73 -17.74
CA MET A 112 11.46 -5.06 -18.14
C MET A 112 10.74 -5.88 -17.05
N ASP A 113 11.40 -6.84 -16.44
CA ASP A 113 10.82 -7.68 -15.38
C ASP A 113 10.55 -6.88 -14.11
N ILE A 114 11.45 -5.95 -13.75
CA ILE A 114 11.24 -5.03 -12.63
C ILE A 114 9.99 -4.17 -12.87
N GLY A 115 9.84 -3.62 -14.08
CA GLY A 115 8.68 -2.82 -14.47
C GLY A 115 7.38 -3.63 -14.44
N ARG A 116 7.40 -4.87 -14.94
CA ARG A 116 6.26 -5.79 -14.85
C ARG A 116 5.91 -6.13 -13.40
N GLY A 117 6.91 -6.34 -12.56
CA GLY A 117 6.71 -6.57 -11.13
C GLY A 117 6.06 -5.38 -10.42
N ALA A 118 6.43 -4.14 -10.79
CA ALA A 118 5.77 -2.94 -10.27
C ALA A 118 4.28 -2.88 -10.64
N ILE A 119 3.94 -3.22 -11.88
CA ILE A 119 2.55 -3.27 -12.37
C ILE A 119 1.76 -4.37 -11.63
N ASN A 120 2.35 -5.56 -11.46
CA ASN A 120 1.72 -6.66 -10.74
C ASN A 120 1.47 -6.30 -9.26
N SER A 121 2.44 -5.67 -8.60
CA SER A 121 2.29 -5.16 -7.24
C SER A 121 1.20 -4.11 -7.12
N TRP A 122 1.10 -3.19 -8.09
CA TRP A 122 0.03 -2.20 -8.13
C TRP A 122 -1.34 -2.88 -8.28
N PHE A 123 -1.47 -3.84 -9.19
CA PHE A 123 -2.70 -4.60 -9.38
C PHE A 123 -3.13 -5.30 -8.09
N GLU A 124 -2.18 -5.98 -7.42
CA GLU A 124 -2.45 -6.70 -6.19
C GLU A 124 -2.87 -5.77 -5.06
N SER A 125 -2.22 -4.61 -4.93
CA SER A 125 -2.61 -3.62 -3.92
C SER A 125 -3.96 -2.98 -4.23
N MET A 126 -4.25 -2.70 -5.50
CA MET A 126 -5.56 -2.18 -5.92
C MET A 126 -6.64 -3.17 -5.51
N SER A 127 -6.50 -4.43 -5.93
CA SER A 127 -7.44 -5.51 -5.61
C SER A 127 -7.65 -5.70 -4.10
N GLY A 128 -6.58 -5.55 -3.32
CA GLY A 128 -6.61 -5.48 -1.86
C GLY A 128 -7.52 -4.38 -1.33
N PHE A 129 -7.13 -3.13 -1.56
CA PHE A 129 -7.84 -1.96 -1.03
C PHE A 129 -9.25 -1.78 -1.57
N THR A 130 -9.53 -2.20 -2.81
CA THR A 130 -10.89 -2.14 -3.37
C THR A 130 -11.75 -3.33 -2.98
N THR A 131 -11.23 -4.26 -2.20
CA THR A 131 -11.91 -5.51 -1.84
C THR A 131 -12.34 -6.37 -3.03
N THR A 132 -11.63 -6.27 -4.15
CA THR A 132 -11.96 -7.02 -5.37
C THR A 132 -11.61 -8.49 -5.24
N GLY A 133 -10.52 -8.82 -4.54
CA GLY A 133 -10.13 -10.22 -4.29
C GLY A 133 -9.55 -10.95 -5.50
N ALA A 134 -9.26 -10.26 -6.60
CA ALA A 134 -8.50 -10.80 -7.72
C ALA A 134 -7.00 -10.87 -7.39
N THR A 135 -6.28 -11.85 -7.91
CA THR A 135 -4.84 -12.03 -7.67
C THR A 135 -4.10 -12.26 -8.97
N VAL A 136 -2.88 -11.74 -9.06
CA VAL A 136 -1.94 -12.03 -10.16
C VAL A 136 -0.74 -12.86 -9.69
N ILE A 137 -0.79 -13.41 -8.47
CA ILE A 137 0.21 -14.41 -8.05
C ILE A 137 -0.02 -15.70 -8.85
N ALA A 138 0.77 -15.85 -9.91
CA ALA A 138 0.75 -17.00 -10.81
C ALA A 138 2.18 -17.37 -11.23
N PRO A 139 2.41 -18.58 -11.78
CA PRO A 139 3.75 -19.07 -12.11
C PRO A 139 4.53 -18.21 -13.12
N ASN A 140 3.83 -17.42 -13.92
CA ASN A 140 4.43 -16.51 -14.91
C ASN A 140 4.68 -15.09 -14.36
N MET A 141 4.16 -14.75 -13.19
CA MET A 141 4.17 -13.39 -12.64
C MET A 141 4.93 -13.28 -11.31
N SER A 142 4.99 -14.35 -10.52
CA SER A 142 5.68 -14.39 -9.23
C SER A 142 6.92 -15.27 -9.30
N PRO A 143 8.11 -14.80 -8.87
CA PRO A 143 9.34 -15.58 -8.86
C PRO A 143 9.28 -16.78 -7.89
N ASN A 144 8.41 -16.73 -6.88
CA ASN A 144 8.27 -17.78 -5.88
C ASN A 144 7.38 -18.95 -6.37
N CYS A 145 6.70 -18.79 -7.51
CA CYS A 145 5.85 -19.85 -8.07
C CYS A 145 6.50 -20.53 -9.28
N ILE A 146 7.12 -21.69 -9.04
CA ILE A 146 7.82 -22.50 -10.03
C ILE A 146 6.89 -23.63 -10.49
N PRO A 147 6.54 -23.71 -11.79
CA PRO A 147 5.69 -24.77 -12.33
C PRO A 147 6.24 -26.17 -12.02
N GLY A 148 5.41 -27.03 -11.44
CA GLY A 148 5.78 -28.43 -11.12
C GLY A 148 6.61 -28.61 -9.84
N VAL A 149 6.97 -27.53 -9.15
CA VAL A 149 7.65 -27.58 -7.84
C VAL A 149 6.76 -26.97 -6.76
N THR A 150 6.16 -25.80 -7.05
CA THR A 150 5.28 -25.10 -6.11
C THR A 150 3.85 -25.62 -6.26
N GLU A 151 3.30 -26.26 -5.23
CA GLU A 151 1.91 -26.77 -5.24
C GLU A 151 0.89 -25.63 -5.21
N ASP A 152 1.13 -24.61 -4.38
CA ASP A 152 0.27 -23.43 -4.25
C ASP A 152 1.11 -22.14 -4.30
N CYS A 153 0.90 -21.35 -5.35
CA CYS A 153 1.60 -20.07 -5.53
C CYS A 153 1.33 -19.09 -4.38
N ILE A 154 0.12 -19.09 -3.79
CA ILE A 154 -0.23 -18.14 -2.73
C ILE A 154 0.48 -18.53 -1.44
N ASN A 155 0.40 -19.81 -1.03
CA ASN A 155 1.04 -20.28 0.19
C ASN A 155 2.58 -20.24 0.12
N SER A 156 3.17 -20.19 -1.08
CA SER A 156 4.61 -20.05 -1.28
C SER A 156 5.17 -18.65 -0.97
N GLN A 157 4.31 -17.64 -0.77
CA GLN A 157 4.76 -16.28 -0.46
C GLN A 157 5.12 -16.14 1.02
N ALA A 158 5.94 -15.14 1.35
CA ALA A 158 6.27 -14.82 2.72
C ALA A 158 5.03 -14.49 3.56
N LYS A 159 4.97 -15.02 4.78
CA LYS A 159 3.79 -14.93 5.66
C LYS A 159 3.45 -13.49 6.03
N GLY A 160 4.45 -12.64 6.22
CA GLY A 160 4.30 -11.21 6.46
C GLY A 160 3.62 -10.47 5.29
N LEU A 161 3.92 -10.85 4.05
CA LEU A 161 3.27 -10.30 2.87
C LEU A 161 1.85 -10.83 2.71
N LEU A 162 1.59 -12.09 3.07
CA LEU A 162 0.23 -12.64 3.13
C LEU A 162 -0.63 -11.94 4.18
N LEU A 163 -0.05 -11.60 5.34
CA LEU A 163 -0.74 -10.78 6.34
C LEU A 163 -1.06 -9.39 5.78
N TRP A 164 -0.12 -8.74 5.10
CA TRP A 164 -0.35 -7.44 4.46
C TRP A 164 -1.50 -7.50 3.44
N ARG A 165 -1.55 -8.55 2.61
CA ARG A 165 -2.68 -8.80 1.68
C ARG A 165 -4.03 -8.81 2.42
N SER A 166 -4.14 -9.61 3.48
CA SER A 166 -5.37 -9.68 4.27
C SER A 166 -5.72 -8.36 4.94
N LEU A 167 -4.73 -7.60 5.42
CA LEU A 167 -4.97 -6.28 6.00
C LEU A 167 -5.45 -5.25 4.97
N THR A 168 -4.91 -5.24 3.74
CA THR A 168 -5.39 -4.32 2.70
C THR A 168 -6.86 -4.56 2.34
N GLN A 169 -7.30 -5.83 2.33
CA GLN A 169 -8.70 -6.23 2.20
C GLN A 169 -9.56 -5.71 3.37
N TRP A 170 -9.05 -5.86 4.60
CA TRP A 170 -9.74 -5.37 5.79
C TRP A 170 -9.88 -3.84 5.81
N PHE A 171 -8.81 -3.11 5.44
CA PHE A 171 -8.85 -1.65 5.30
C PHE A 171 -9.83 -1.19 4.22
N GLY A 172 -9.83 -1.88 3.07
CA GLY A 172 -10.80 -1.64 2.01
C GLY A 172 -12.24 -1.78 2.49
N GLY A 173 -12.54 -2.88 3.20
CA GLY A 173 -13.86 -3.15 3.75
C GLY A 173 -14.32 -2.12 4.78
N MET A 174 -13.43 -1.71 5.70
CA MET A 174 -13.73 -0.63 6.64
C MET A 174 -14.02 0.70 5.94
N GLY A 175 -13.25 1.02 4.89
CA GLY A 175 -13.43 2.24 4.11
C GLY A 175 -14.81 2.31 3.45
N ILE A 176 -15.29 1.20 2.89
CA ILE A 176 -16.63 1.13 2.29
C ILE A 176 -17.72 1.30 3.35
N ILE A 177 -17.61 0.66 4.51
CA ILE A 177 -18.61 0.76 5.59
C ILE A 177 -18.69 2.18 6.17
N MET A 178 -17.55 2.85 6.32
CA MET A 178 -17.51 4.21 6.88
C MET A 178 -17.98 5.29 5.90
N LEU A 179 -17.99 5.01 4.59
CA LEU A 179 -18.46 5.92 3.55
C LEU A 179 -19.92 5.66 3.11
N GLY A 180 -20.47 4.49 3.46
CA GLY A 180 -21.82 4.04 3.07
C GLY A 180 -22.95 4.50 3.97
#